data_AF-A0AAD6LNC9-F1
#
_entry.id   AF-A0AAD6LNC9-F1
#
_cell.length_a   1.000
_cell.length_b   1.000
_cell.length_c   1.000
_cell.angle_alpha   90.00
_cell.angle_beta   90.00
_cell.angle_gamma   90.00
#
_symmetry.space_group_name_H-M   'P 1'
#
loop_
_entity.id
_entity.type
_entity.pdbx_description
1 polymer ?
#
loop_
_entity_poly.entity_id
_entity_poly.type
_entity_poly.pdbx_seq_one_letter_code
_entity_poly.pdbx_strand_id
1 'polypeptide(L)'
;MLLVFFALAMQTSTPKAGIANFDEYWKKRAEEAKEASREAYEPNPEKVAEHFNYEVHKSLEGGNSTRRNLGKYKGPCLATNPIDQCWRCDKNWAKNRKKLGGCALGFGRKTIGGMHGKYYRVTDPSDNDMVNPKPGTLRYGVIQDEPLWIIFAHDMAISLSEELMVASNKTIDGRGANVHIYNGAQITLQFVRNVIIHGIHIHGAKAGNGGMIRDSVDHYGFRSRSDGDGISIFGSTDIWIDHISMSNCEDGLIDAVMGSNAITISNCHFTKHNDVMLLGASDSYSGDSVMQITVAFNHFGRGLVQRMPRVRWGFVHVVNNDYTHWEMYAIGGSQHPTIISQGNRFIAPSDPACKETFM
;
A
#
# COMPACT_ATOMS: atom_id res chain seq x y z
N MET A 1 -51.54 12.30 25.66
CA MET A 1 -50.37 13.06 25.20
C MET A 1 -49.34 12.05 24.71
N LEU A 2 -49.38 11.71 23.42
CA LEU A 2 -48.52 10.68 22.81
C LEU A 2 -47.20 11.35 22.39
N LEU A 3 -46.09 10.95 22.98
CA LEU A 3 -44.74 11.38 22.60
C LEU A 3 -44.25 10.48 21.46
N VAL A 4 -44.22 11.03 20.25
CA VAL A 4 -43.59 10.40 19.09
C VAL A 4 -42.11 10.77 19.11
N PHE A 5 -41.24 9.79 19.35
CA PHE A 5 -39.80 9.94 19.18
C PHE A 5 -39.47 9.91 17.68
N PHE A 6 -39.09 11.07 17.13
CA PHE A 6 -38.43 11.15 15.83
C PHE A 6 -36.97 10.72 16.00
N ALA A 7 -36.64 9.52 15.51
CA ALA A 7 -35.25 9.12 15.33
C ALA A 7 -34.69 9.89 14.12
N LEU A 8 -33.90 10.92 14.38
CA LEU A 8 -33.14 11.63 13.35
C LEU A 8 -31.98 10.73 12.93
N ALA A 9 -32.09 10.08 11.76
CA ALA A 9 -30.98 9.36 11.17
C ALA A 9 -29.90 10.38 10.76
N MET A 10 -28.83 10.50 11.55
CA MET A 10 -27.65 11.25 11.16
C MET A 10 -27.02 10.54 9.96
N GLN A 11 -27.24 11.09 8.77
CA GLN A 11 -26.44 10.77 7.59
C GLN A 11 -25.04 11.33 7.85
N THR A 12 -24.15 10.48 8.36
CA THR A 12 -22.73 10.75 8.32
C THR A 12 -22.33 10.77 6.84
N SER A 13 -21.86 11.92 6.36
CA SER A 13 -21.26 12.04 5.04
C SER A 13 -19.99 11.18 5.04
N THR A 14 -20.13 9.93 4.63
CA THR A 14 -18.99 9.05 4.37
C THR A 14 -18.16 9.68 3.24
N PRO A 15 -16.82 9.75 3.38
CA PRO A 15 -15.94 9.99 2.25
C PRO A 15 -16.38 9.12 1.08
N LYS A 16 -16.64 9.73 -0.08
CA LYS A 16 -17.19 9.03 -1.25
C LYS A 16 -16.15 8.02 -1.71
N ALA A 17 -16.40 6.75 -1.42
CA ALA A 17 -15.48 5.64 -1.65
C ALA A 17 -15.39 5.22 -3.13
N GLY A 18 -15.57 6.16 -4.07
CA GLY A 18 -15.79 5.86 -5.49
C GLY A 18 -17.09 5.09 -5.79
N ILE A 19 -17.88 4.70 -4.79
CA ILE A 19 -19.11 3.92 -4.96
C ILE A 19 -20.28 4.89 -5.23
N ALA A 20 -20.90 4.80 -6.41
CA ALA A 20 -22.07 5.62 -6.71
C ALA A 20 -23.36 5.06 -6.12
N ASN A 21 -23.50 3.72 -6.06
CA ASN A 21 -24.61 3.05 -5.39
C ASN A 21 -24.07 2.03 -4.38
N PHE A 22 -24.33 2.26 -3.10
CA PHE A 22 -23.89 1.39 -2.01
C PHE A 22 -24.89 0.24 -1.82
N ASP A 23 -24.82 -0.74 -2.73
CA ASP A 23 -25.69 -1.92 -2.76
C ASP A 23 -25.41 -2.93 -1.63
N GLU A 24 -26.16 -4.03 -1.60
CA GLU A 24 -26.02 -5.07 -0.57
C GLU A 24 -24.65 -5.74 -0.59
N TYR A 25 -24.05 -5.88 -1.78
CA TYR A 25 -22.71 -6.46 -1.94
C TYR A 25 -21.67 -5.58 -1.23
N TRP A 26 -21.69 -4.26 -1.50
CA TRP A 26 -20.78 -3.31 -0.87
C TRP A 26 -21.04 -3.12 0.62
N LYS A 27 -22.30 -3.13 1.07
CA LYS A 27 -22.64 -3.12 2.51
C LYS A 27 -22.05 -4.32 3.24
N LYS A 28 -22.21 -5.52 2.67
CA LYS A 28 -21.66 -6.75 3.25
C LYS A 28 -20.14 -6.70 3.33
N ARG A 29 -19.46 -6.32 2.23
CA ARG A 29 -18.00 -6.17 2.21
C ARG A 29 -17.50 -5.15 3.23
N ALA A 30 -18.18 -4.02 3.37
CA ALA A 30 -17.79 -2.99 4.33
C ALA A 30 -17.90 -3.50 5.79
N GLU A 31 -18.95 -4.26 6.12
CA GLU A 31 -19.09 -4.84 7.47
C GLU A 31 -18.04 -5.92 7.74
N GLU A 32 -17.79 -6.81 6.78
CA GLU A 32 -16.71 -7.81 6.87
C GLU A 32 -15.34 -7.17 7.02
N ALA A 33 -15.08 -6.08 6.28
CA ALA A 33 -13.81 -5.36 6.35
C ALA A 33 -13.63 -4.62 7.69
N LYS A 34 -14.71 -4.06 8.23
CA LYS A 34 -14.70 -3.46 9.58
C LYS A 34 -14.40 -4.49 10.66
N GLU A 35 -14.98 -5.68 10.56
CA GLU A 35 -14.68 -6.77 11.50
C GLU A 35 -13.23 -7.25 11.35
N ALA A 36 -12.74 -7.42 10.11
CA ALA A 36 -11.34 -7.74 9.85
C ALA A 36 -10.38 -6.70 10.44
N SER A 37 -10.70 -5.40 10.31
CA SER A 37 -9.92 -4.32 10.93
C SER A 37 -9.86 -4.44 12.46
N ARG A 38 -10.96 -4.82 13.10
CA ARG A 38 -11.00 -5.04 14.56
C ARG A 38 -10.17 -6.26 14.97
N GLU A 39 -10.29 -7.36 14.24
CA GLU A 39 -9.50 -8.58 14.47
C GLU A 39 -7.99 -8.34 14.33
N ALA A 40 -7.60 -7.48 13.39
CA ALA A 40 -6.19 -7.18 13.12
C ALA A 40 -5.59 -6.14 14.09
N TYR A 41 -6.43 -5.39 14.80
CA TYR A 41 -5.99 -4.34 15.73
C TYR A 41 -5.14 -4.92 16.87
N GLU A 42 -3.94 -4.38 17.04
CA GLU A 42 -3.04 -4.72 18.13
C GLU A 42 -3.25 -3.74 19.30
N PRO A 43 -3.78 -4.17 20.45
CA PRO A 43 -4.00 -3.30 21.60
C PRO A 43 -2.70 -2.77 22.24
N ASN A 44 -1.55 -3.42 21.98
CA ASN A 44 -0.23 -2.97 22.43
C ASN A 44 0.68 -2.70 21.22
N PRO A 45 0.42 -1.64 20.43
CA PRO A 45 1.12 -1.39 19.17
C PRO A 45 2.63 -1.21 19.32
N GLU A 46 3.10 -0.78 20.50
CA GLU A 46 4.52 -0.64 20.83
C GLU A 46 5.25 -1.98 20.72
N LYS A 47 4.62 -3.11 21.08
CA LYS A 47 5.23 -4.45 20.97
C LYS A 47 5.53 -4.81 19.52
N VAL A 48 4.73 -4.33 18.57
CA VAL A 48 4.95 -4.54 17.14
C VAL A 48 6.13 -3.70 16.66
N ALA A 49 6.24 -2.45 17.13
CA ALA A 49 7.38 -1.59 16.84
C ALA A 49 8.67 -2.15 17.46
N GLU A 50 8.64 -2.63 18.70
CA GLU A 50 9.76 -3.29 19.38
C GLU A 50 10.20 -4.57 18.66
N HIS A 51 9.25 -5.43 18.27
CA HIS A 51 9.54 -6.63 17.49
C HIS A 51 10.20 -6.27 16.14
N PHE A 52 9.72 -5.22 15.48
CA PHE A 52 10.32 -4.74 14.23
C PHE A 52 11.79 -4.33 14.44
N ASN A 53 12.05 -3.53 15.48
CA ASN A 53 13.40 -3.12 15.83
C ASN A 53 14.28 -4.32 16.20
N TYR A 54 13.75 -5.30 16.94
CA TYR A 54 14.47 -6.52 17.27
C TYR A 54 14.94 -7.27 16.00
N GLU A 55 14.06 -7.47 15.02
CA GLU A 55 14.44 -8.13 13.76
C GLU A 55 15.46 -7.30 12.95
N VAL A 56 15.40 -5.97 13.01
CA VAL A 56 16.45 -5.11 12.44
C VAL A 56 17.80 -5.35 13.12
N HIS A 57 17.87 -5.30 14.45
CA HIS A 57 19.13 -5.50 15.17
C HIS A 57 19.72 -6.88 14.88
N LYS A 58 18.89 -7.92 14.95
CA LYS A 58 19.26 -9.30 14.60
C LYS A 58 19.81 -9.43 13.17
N SER A 59 19.26 -8.68 12.21
CA SER A 59 19.75 -8.69 10.81
C SER A 59 21.14 -8.06 10.63
N LEU A 60 21.59 -7.25 11.60
CA LEU A 60 22.89 -6.58 11.60
C LEU A 60 23.97 -7.39 12.35
N GLU A 61 23.57 -8.30 13.24
CA GLU A 61 24.46 -9.19 14.00
C GLU A 61 25.16 -10.19 13.05
N GLY A 62 26.34 -9.80 12.54
CA GLY A 62 27.17 -10.62 11.65
C GLY A 62 27.82 -9.85 10.47
N GLY A 63 27.40 -8.61 10.22
CA GLY A 63 27.81 -7.80 9.05
C GLY A 63 29.01 -6.86 9.27
N ASN A 64 29.92 -7.15 10.21
CA ASN A 64 30.96 -6.23 10.64
C ASN A 64 32.20 -6.23 9.70
N SER A 65 32.02 -5.88 8.42
CA SER A 65 33.14 -5.68 7.48
C SER A 65 33.02 -4.36 6.74
N THR A 66 33.90 -3.41 7.08
CA THR A 66 34.01 -2.07 6.49
C THR A 66 34.76 -2.02 5.15
N ARG A 67 35.03 -3.17 4.51
CA ARG A 67 35.84 -3.22 3.28
C ARG A 67 34.99 -3.16 2.01
N ARG A 68 34.92 -1.98 1.39
CA ARG A 68 34.49 -1.81 -0.01
C ARG A 68 35.49 -2.48 -0.94
N ASN A 69 35.13 -3.65 -1.47
CA ASN A 69 35.94 -4.37 -2.44
C ASN A 69 35.42 -4.07 -3.85
N LEU A 70 36.25 -3.50 -4.73
CA LEU A 70 35.89 -3.05 -6.09
C LEU A 70 35.85 -4.20 -7.13
N GLY A 71 35.98 -5.46 -6.69
CA GLY A 71 35.77 -6.64 -7.55
C GLY A 71 34.29 -7.02 -7.67
N LYS A 72 33.96 -7.88 -8.66
CA LYS A 72 32.64 -8.53 -8.74
C LYS A 72 32.39 -9.29 -7.43
N TYR A 73 31.47 -8.79 -6.60
CA TYR A 73 31.22 -9.31 -5.26
C TYR A 73 30.80 -10.79 -5.32
N LYS A 74 31.63 -11.67 -4.74
CA LYS A 74 31.38 -13.12 -4.62
C LYS A 74 30.93 -13.53 -3.20
N GLY A 75 30.62 -12.57 -2.35
CA GLY A 75 30.26 -12.79 -0.94
C GLY A 75 28.80 -13.21 -0.72
N PRO A 76 28.36 -13.35 0.54
CA PRO A 76 26.97 -13.67 0.89
C PRO A 76 25.99 -12.59 0.40
N CYS A 77 24.71 -12.93 0.26
CA CYS A 77 23.68 -11.98 -0.18
C CYS A 77 23.78 -10.58 0.47
N LEU A 78 23.70 -9.53 -0.34
CA LEU A 78 23.86 -8.12 0.07
C LEU A 78 22.55 -7.47 0.58
N ALA A 79 21.56 -8.25 1.00
CA ALA A 79 20.35 -7.69 1.60
C ALA A 79 20.68 -7.06 2.96
N THR A 80 20.36 -5.77 3.10
CA THR A 80 20.78 -4.96 4.26
C THR A 80 19.68 -4.76 5.31
N ASN A 81 18.49 -5.31 5.09
CA ASN A 81 17.37 -5.24 6.03
C ASN A 81 16.67 -6.60 6.18
N PRO A 82 15.96 -6.88 7.29
CA PRO A 82 15.42 -8.20 7.59
C PRO A 82 14.37 -8.69 6.59
N ILE A 83 13.58 -7.77 6.01
CA ILE A 83 12.56 -8.12 5.00
C ILE A 83 13.26 -8.68 3.76
N ASP A 84 14.26 -7.98 3.22
CA ASP A 84 15.01 -8.44 2.05
C ASP A 84 15.83 -9.70 2.38
N GLN A 85 16.44 -9.80 3.57
CA GLN A 85 17.22 -10.96 3.95
C GLN A 85 16.39 -12.25 3.97
N CYS A 86 15.11 -12.17 4.34
CA CYS A 86 14.20 -13.31 4.41
C CYS A 86 14.00 -14.02 3.06
N TRP A 87 13.94 -13.28 1.95
CA TRP A 87 13.65 -13.86 0.62
C TRP A 87 14.73 -13.61 -0.45
N ARG A 88 15.35 -12.43 -0.49
CA ARG A 88 16.24 -11.99 -1.59
C ARG A 88 17.54 -12.77 -1.62
N CYS A 89 17.91 -13.34 -0.48
CA CYS A 89 19.09 -14.18 -0.31
C CYS A 89 18.88 -15.64 -0.72
N ASP A 90 17.66 -16.03 -1.06
CA ASP A 90 17.40 -17.34 -1.65
C ASP A 90 17.89 -17.35 -3.11
N LYS A 91 18.95 -18.11 -3.38
CA LYS A 91 19.48 -18.32 -4.75
C LYS A 91 18.43 -18.90 -5.70
N ASN A 92 17.41 -19.56 -5.17
CA ASN A 92 16.29 -20.15 -5.90
C ASN A 92 15.00 -19.34 -5.74
N TRP A 93 15.07 -18.04 -5.42
CA TRP A 93 13.87 -17.20 -5.22
C TRP A 93 12.85 -17.34 -6.36
N ALA A 94 13.29 -17.52 -7.61
CA ALA A 94 12.39 -17.67 -8.75
C ALA A 94 11.55 -18.96 -8.68
N LYS A 95 12.12 -20.06 -8.16
CA LYS A 95 11.40 -21.31 -7.88
C LYS A 95 10.58 -21.21 -6.59
N ASN A 96 11.09 -20.46 -5.61
CA ASN A 96 10.48 -20.24 -4.30
C ASN A 96 9.77 -18.89 -4.20
N ARG A 97 9.15 -18.41 -5.29
CA ARG A 97 8.67 -17.02 -5.41
C ARG A 97 7.76 -16.61 -4.26
N LYS A 98 6.90 -17.54 -3.86
CA LYS A 98 5.92 -17.41 -2.78
C LYS A 98 6.52 -17.29 -1.39
N LYS A 99 7.80 -17.63 -1.18
CA LYS A 99 8.50 -17.44 0.10
C LYS A 99 8.42 -15.99 0.58
N LEU A 100 8.40 -15.03 -0.36
CA LEU A 100 8.18 -13.61 -0.09
C LEU A 100 6.98 -13.37 0.84
N GLY A 101 5.86 -14.09 0.65
CA GLY A 101 4.63 -13.89 1.41
C GLY A 101 4.76 -14.13 2.92
N GLY A 102 5.85 -14.76 3.38
CA GLY A 102 6.14 -14.93 4.80
C GLY A 102 7.17 -13.95 5.37
N CYS A 103 7.55 -12.92 4.61
CA CYS A 103 8.65 -12.01 4.97
C CYS A 103 8.19 -10.60 5.41
N ALA A 104 6.88 -10.34 5.41
CA ALA A 104 6.35 -9.07 5.91
C ALA A 104 6.68 -8.89 7.40
N LEU A 105 7.04 -7.67 7.78
CA LEU A 105 7.22 -7.26 9.18
C LEU A 105 6.32 -6.07 9.51
N GLY A 106 6.22 -5.72 10.79
CA GLY A 106 5.43 -4.57 11.25
C GLY A 106 3.95 -4.88 11.41
N PHE A 107 3.09 -3.89 11.21
CA PHE A 107 1.64 -4.09 11.34
C PHE A 107 1.08 -5.00 10.24
N GLY A 108 1.61 -4.95 9.02
CA GLY A 108 1.26 -5.86 7.92
C GLY A 108 1.88 -7.26 8.00
N ARG A 109 2.54 -7.66 9.10
CA ARG A 109 3.27 -8.95 9.25
C ARG A 109 2.44 -10.22 9.01
N LYS A 110 1.10 -10.13 9.09
CA LYS A 110 0.17 -11.25 8.86
C LYS A 110 -0.22 -11.40 7.37
N THR A 111 0.19 -10.45 6.52
CA THR A 111 -0.15 -10.43 5.10
C THR A 111 0.62 -11.51 4.34
N ILE A 112 -0.10 -12.50 3.81
CA ILE A 112 0.45 -13.58 2.98
C ILE A 112 0.03 -13.46 1.50
N GLY A 113 -0.89 -12.56 1.17
CA GLY A 113 -1.41 -12.37 -0.18
C GLY A 113 -1.97 -13.66 -0.77
N GLY A 114 -1.60 -13.95 -2.01
CA GLY A 114 -1.96 -15.16 -2.74
C GLY A 114 -1.04 -16.36 -2.49
N MET A 115 -0.30 -16.43 -1.38
CA MET A 115 0.72 -17.46 -1.12
C MET A 115 0.20 -18.89 -1.34
N HIS A 116 -0.99 -19.20 -0.84
CA HIS A 116 -1.62 -20.53 -0.98
C HIS A 116 -2.41 -20.72 -2.27
N GLY A 117 -2.44 -19.70 -3.13
CA GLY A 117 -3.15 -19.68 -4.39
C GLY A 117 -2.47 -20.41 -5.54
N LYS A 118 -3.03 -20.35 -6.74
CA LYS A 118 -2.31 -20.74 -7.97
C LYS A 118 -1.49 -19.56 -8.49
N TYR A 119 -0.53 -19.83 -9.36
CA TYR A 119 0.07 -18.75 -10.15
C TYR A 119 -0.93 -18.33 -11.23
N TYR A 120 -1.10 -17.02 -11.40
CA TYR A 120 -1.77 -16.43 -12.55
C TYR A 120 -0.73 -15.63 -13.34
N ARG A 121 -0.57 -15.95 -14.62
CA ARG A 121 0.44 -15.28 -15.46
C ARG A 121 -0.26 -14.27 -16.38
N VAL A 122 -0.03 -12.99 -16.14
CA VAL A 122 -0.41 -11.92 -17.05
C VAL A 122 0.41 -12.06 -18.33
N THR A 123 -0.26 -12.12 -19.47
CA THR A 123 0.31 -12.23 -20.82
C THR A 123 -0.15 -11.12 -21.74
N ASP A 124 -1.16 -10.34 -21.34
CA ASP A 124 -1.79 -9.30 -22.14
C ASP A 124 -1.81 -8.00 -21.31
N PRO A 125 -1.09 -6.94 -21.73
CA PRO A 125 -1.04 -5.69 -20.99
C PRO A 125 -2.25 -4.77 -21.25
N SER A 126 -3.21 -5.19 -22.08
CA SER A 126 -4.39 -4.37 -22.38
C SER A 126 -5.38 -4.30 -21.23
N ASP A 127 -6.15 -3.20 -21.21
CA ASP A 127 -7.19 -2.96 -20.22
C ASP A 127 -8.42 -2.31 -20.87
N ASN A 128 -9.01 -3.00 -21.84
CA ASN A 128 -9.98 -2.42 -22.78
C ASN A 128 -11.45 -2.65 -22.40
N ASP A 129 -11.74 -3.54 -21.45
CA ASP A 129 -13.10 -3.88 -21.03
C ASP A 129 -13.20 -3.92 -19.50
N MET A 130 -13.91 -2.94 -18.93
CA MET A 130 -14.05 -2.78 -17.48
C MET A 130 -15.04 -3.75 -16.86
N VAL A 131 -15.92 -4.34 -17.67
CA VAL A 131 -17.00 -5.24 -17.22
C VAL A 131 -16.66 -6.69 -17.52
N ASN A 132 -16.02 -7.01 -18.65
CA ASN A 132 -15.67 -8.37 -19.03
C ASN A 132 -14.18 -8.47 -19.37
N PRO A 133 -13.29 -8.32 -18.36
CA PRO A 133 -11.86 -8.37 -18.61
C PRO A 133 -11.46 -9.73 -19.19
N LYS A 134 -10.53 -9.72 -20.14
CA LYS A 134 -10.09 -10.92 -20.85
C LYS A 134 -9.10 -11.74 -20.00
N PRO A 135 -9.21 -13.08 -19.96
CA PRO A 135 -8.17 -13.93 -19.38
C PRO A 135 -6.79 -13.64 -20.00
N GLY A 136 -5.77 -13.55 -19.15
CA GLY A 136 -4.42 -13.11 -19.52
C GLY A 136 -4.13 -11.64 -19.18
N THR A 137 -5.14 -10.82 -18.89
CA THR A 137 -4.98 -9.42 -18.45
C THR A 137 -4.81 -9.31 -16.93
N LEU A 138 -4.20 -8.20 -16.47
CA LEU A 138 -4.09 -7.93 -15.03
C LEU A 138 -5.48 -7.80 -14.38
N ARG A 139 -6.41 -7.06 -15.01
CA ARG A 139 -7.79 -6.87 -14.51
C ARG A 139 -8.51 -8.18 -14.28
N TYR A 140 -8.41 -9.14 -15.20
CA TYR A 140 -9.01 -10.46 -14.98
C TYR A 140 -8.39 -11.15 -13.75
N GLY A 141 -7.06 -11.15 -13.63
CA GLY A 141 -6.38 -11.85 -12.54
C GLY A 141 -6.70 -11.31 -11.15
N VAL A 142 -6.81 -9.99 -10.99
CA VAL A 142 -6.99 -9.38 -9.67
C VAL A 142 -8.39 -9.54 -9.09
N ILE A 143 -9.41 -9.81 -9.92
CA ILE A 143 -10.81 -9.94 -9.47
C ILE A 143 -11.24 -11.38 -9.16
N GLN A 144 -10.40 -12.39 -9.44
CA GLN A 144 -10.77 -13.79 -9.20
C GLN A 144 -11.05 -14.06 -7.72
N ASP A 145 -11.95 -14.98 -7.39
CA ASP A 145 -12.32 -15.24 -6.00
C ASP A 145 -11.22 -16.01 -5.24
N GLU A 146 -10.55 -16.95 -5.92
CA GLU A 146 -9.50 -17.73 -5.30
C GLU A 146 -8.25 -16.87 -5.00
N PRO A 147 -7.43 -17.28 -4.00
CA PRO A 147 -6.13 -16.68 -3.82
C PRO A 147 -5.28 -16.85 -5.08
N LEU A 148 -4.60 -15.78 -5.52
CA LEU A 148 -3.72 -15.82 -6.69
C LEU A 148 -2.40 -15.11 -6.46
N TRP A 149 -1.32 -15.77 -6.87
CA TRP A 149 0.00 -15.17 -7.00
C TRP A 149 0.19 -14.74 -8.46
N ILE A 150 -0.05 -13.47 -8.72
CA ILE A 150 -0.05 -12.85 -10.05
C ILE A 150 1.38 -12.48 -10.45
N ILE A 151 1.81 -12.98 -11.61
CA ILE A 151 3.14 -12.80 -12.19
C ILE A 151 3.02 -12.31 -13.62
N PHE A 152 4.10 -11.79 -14.20
CA PHE A 152 4.10 -11.23 -15.55
C PHE A 152 4.99 -12.07 -16.47
N ALA A 153 4.51 -12.34 -17.68
CA ALA A 153 5.22 -13.20 -18.65
C ALA A 153 6.48 -12.55 -19.23
N HIS A 154 6.50 -11.21 -19.32
CA HIS A 154 7.57 -10.39 -19.85
C HIS A 154 7.39 -8.96 -19.32
N ASP A 155 8.30 -8.05 -19.68
CA ASP A 155 8.17 -6.62 -19.39
C ASP A 155 6.85 -6.08 -19.95
N MET A 156 6.16 -5.25 -19.18
CA MET A 156 4.83 -4.75 -19.53
C MET A 156 4.67 -3.29 -19.14
N ALA A 157 4.00 -2.55 -20.01
CA ALA A 157 3.52 -1.21 -19.74
C ALA A 157 1.99 -1.25 -19.85
N ILE A 158 1.31 -1.14 -18.71
CA ILE A 158 -0.14 -1.27 -18.57
C ILE A 158 -0.71 0.11 -18.25
N SER A 159 -1.57 0.61 -19.12
CA SER A 159 -2.36 1.81 -18.88
C SER A 159 -3.76 1.38 -18.47
N LEU A 160 -4.14 1.64 -17.22
CA LEU A 160 -5.47 1.30 -16.72
C LEU A 160 -6.49 2.28 -17.28
N SER A 161 -7.56 1.80 -17.92
CA SER A 161 -8.56 2.68 -18.54
C SER A 161 -9.44 3.36 -17.48
N GLU A 162 -9.81 2.59 -16.45
CA GLU A 162 -10.50 3.05 -15.24
C GLU A 162 -9.90 2.31 -14.04
N GLU A 163 -10.30 2.66 -12.82
CA GLU A 163 -9.67 2.12 -11.61
C GLU A 163 -9.60 0.58 -11.60
N LEU A 164 -8.47 0.04 -11.15
CA LEU A 164 -8.25 -1.39 -11.03
C LEU A 164 -8.66 -1.87 -9.64
N MET A 165 -9.86 -2.44 -9.56
CA MET A 165 -10.38 -3.06 -8.35
C MET A 165 -9.67 -4.39 -8.08
N VAL A 166 -8.97 -4.49 -6.94
CA VAL A 166 -8.26 -5.72 -6.56
C VAL A 166 -9.04 -6.43 -5.47
N ALA A 167 -9.31 -7.72 -5.64
CA ALA A 167 -9.98 -8.57 -4.65
C ALA A 167 -9.01 -9.03 -3.53
N SER A 168 -9.56 -9.60 -2.46
CA SER A 168 -8.79 -10.18 -1.36
C SER A 168 -7.87 -11.34 -1.79
N ASN A 169 -6.86 -11.64 -0.98
CA ASN A 169 -5.95 -12.79 -1.17
C ASN A 169 -5.15 -12.76 -2.48
N LYS A 170 -4.68 -11.57 -2.87
CA LYS A 170 -3.90 -11.37 -4.10
C LYS A 170 -2.47 -11.01 -3.77
N THR A 171 -1.55 -11.51 -4.59
CA THR A 171 -0.19 -10.97 -4.67
C THR A 171 0.05 -10.51 -6.10
N ILE A 172 0.29 -9.23 -6.31
CA ILE A 172 0.83 -8.70 -7.58
C ILE A 172 2.34 -8.63 -7.42
N ASP A 173 3.08 -9.47 -8.14
CA ASP A 173 4.54 -9.58 -7.97
C ASP A 173 5.25 -9.44 -9.31
N GLY A 174 5.92 -8.30 -9.50
CA GLY A 174 6.62 -7.91 -10.71
C GLY A 174 8.01 -8.53 -10.91
N ARG A 175 8.57 -9.25 -9.92
CA ARG A 175 9.96 -9.73 -9.99
C ARG A 175 10.28 -10.57 -11.24
N GLY A 176 11.31 -10.19 -11.98
CA GLY A 176 11.70 -10.91 -13.21
C GLY A 176 11.04 -10.38 -14.48
N ALA A 177 10.24 -9.33 -14.37
CA ALA A 177 9.81 -8.48 -15.47
C ALA A 177 9.90 -7.00 -15.04
N ASN A 178 10.09 -6.09 -15.99
CA ASN A 178 9.93 -4.66 -15.75
C ASN A 178 8.48 -4.26 -16.02
N VAL A 179 7.71 -4.07 -14.95
CA VAL A 179 6.26 -3.83 -15.03
C VAL A 179 5.94 -2.40 -14.62
N HIS A 180 5.40 -1.63 -15.55
CA HIS A 180 4.92 -0.27 -15.33
C HIS A 180 3.40 -0.22 -15.41
N ILE A 181 2.75 0.25 -14.35
CA ILE A 181 1.37 0.77 -14.39
C ILE A 181 1.49 2.28 -14.59
N TYR A 182 1.05 2.80 -15.72
CA TYR A 182 1.40 4.17 -16.12
C TYR A 182 0.31 4.92 -16.88
N ASN A 183 0.26 6.25 -16.69
CA ASN A 183 -0.59 7.19 -17.45
C ASN A 183 -2.06 6.77 -17.61
N GLY A 184 -2.58 6.05 -16.62
CA GLY A 184 -3.96 5.57 -16.55
C GLY A 184 -4.53 5.75 -15.15
N ALA A 185 -5.63 5.08 -14.85
CA ALA A 185 -6.28 5.17 -13.56
C ALA A 185 -5.51 4.48 -12.41
N GLN A 186 -6.00 4.67 -11.19
CA GLN A 186 -5.43 4.17 -9.95
C GLN A 186 -5.64 2.66 -9.71
N ILE A 187 -4.86 2.08 -8.79
CA ILE A 187 -5.14 0.77 -8.18
C ILE A 187 -5.99 0.99 -6.92
N THR A 188 -7.12 0.30 -6.79
CA THR A 188 -8.04 0.45 -5.64
C THR A 188 -8.14 -0.84 -4.83
N LEU A 189 -7.74 -0.77 -3.56
CA LEU A 189 -7.93 -1.81 -2.54
C LEU A 189 -9.08 -1.37 -1.62
N GLN A 190 -10.29 -1.82 -1.92
CA GLN A 190 -11.49 -1.35 -1.21
C GLN A 190 -12.24 -2.49 -0.53
N PHE A 191 -12.37 -2.39 0.80
CA PHE A 191 -12.98 -3.43 1.63
C PHE A 191 -12.46 -4.83 1.29
N VAL A 192 -11.13 -4.94 1.20
CA VAL A 192 -10.42 -6.19 0.97
C VAL A 192 -9.46 -6.49 2.10
N ARG A 193 -8.98 -7.73 2.13
CA ARG A 193 -7.90 -8.11 3.03
C ARG A 193 -6.87 -9.00 2.38
N ASN A 194 -5.69 -9.05 3.01
CA ASN A 194 -4.61 -9.96 2.66
C ASN A 194 -4.13 -9.75 1.21
N VAL A 195 -3.57 -8.56 0.93
CA VAL A 195 -3.07 -8.18 -0.41
C VAL A 195 -1.61 -7.76 -0.34
N ILE A 196 -0.80 -8.31 -1.25
CA ILE A 196 0.60 -7.92 -1.45
C ILE A 196 0.74 -7.24 -2.82
N ILE A 197 1.34 -6.06 -2.88
CA ILE A 197 1.78 -5.43 -4.12
C ILE A 197 3.30 -5.25 -4.05
N HIS A 198 4.01 -5.95 -4.94
CA HIS A 198 5.45 -6.08 -4.86
C HIS A 198 6.16 -5.88 -6.21
N GLY A 199 7.20 -5.04 -6.21
CA GLY A 199 8.19 -5.00 -7.31
C GLY A 199 7.65 -4.47 -8.64
N ILE A 200 6.75 -3.49 -8.61
CA ILE A 200 6.20 -2.81 -9.80
C ILE A 200 6.47 -1.30 -9.77
N HIS A 201 6.41 -0.67 -10.94
CA HIS A 201 6.52 0.78 -11.09
C HIS A 201 5.13 1.38 -11.33
N ILE A 202 4.73 2.40 -10.57
CA ILE A 202 3.45 3.08 -10.72
C ILE A 202 3.69 4.58 -10.89
N HIS A 203 3.33 5.16 -12.03
CA HIS A 203 3.62 6.58 -12.27
C HIS A 203 2.66 7.22 -13.25
N GLY A 204 2.42 8.53 -13.10
CA GLY A 204 1.52 9.22 -14.02
C GLY A 204 0.05 8.86 -13.83
N ALA A 205 -0.36 8.29 -12.69
CA ALA A 205 -1.75 7.95 -12.46
C ALA A 205 -2.65 9.19 -12.61
N LYS A 206 -3.84 9.00 -13.15
CA LYS A 206 -4.83 10.03 -13.46
C LYS A 206 -6.20 9.67 -12.90
N ALA A 207 -7.01 10.69 -12.66
CA ALA A 207 -8.41 10.51 -12.33
C ALA A 207 -9.12 9.75 -13.46
N GLY A 208 -9.67 8.57 -13.15
CA GLY A 208 -10.57 7.84 -14.05
C GLY A 208 -11.97 8.46 -14.03
N ASN A 209 -12.72 8.39 -15.13
CA ASN A 209 -14.06 8.97 -15.18
C ASN A 209 -15.09 8.15 -14.39
N GLY A 210 -14.77 6.90 -14.04
CA GLY A 210 -15.68 5.93 -13.46
C GLY A 210 -16.52 5.23 -14.52
N GLY A 211 -17.72 4.81 -14.16
CA GLY A 211 -18.63 4.03 -15.01
C GLY A 211 -18.85 2.62 -14.48
N MET A 212 -19.30 1.70 -15.34
CA MET A 212 -19.52 0.31 -14.95
C MET A 212 -18.18 -0.42 -14.87
N ILE A 213 -17.79 -0.84 -13.68
CA ILE A 213 -16.50 -1.49 -13.42
C ILE A 213 -16.75 -2.76 -12.62
N ARG A 214 -16.10 -3.85 -13.06
CA ARG A 214 -16.10 -5.14 -12.37
C ARG A 214 -15.10 -5.16 -11.22
N ASP A 215 -15.57 -5.60 -10.06
CA ASP A 215 -14.78 -5.68 -8.82
C ASP A 215 -14.70 -7.10 -8.22
N SER A 216 -15.48 -8.05 -8.75
CA SER A 216 -15.32 -9.48 -8.49
C SER A 216 -15.80 -10.34 -9.67
N VAL A 217 -15.66 -11.67 -9.57
CA VAL A 217 -16.19 -12.62 -10.56
C VAL A 217 -17.69 -12.46 -10.78
N ASP A 218 -18.44 -12.20 -9.71
CA ASP A 218 -19.91 -12.16 -9.73
C ASP A 218 -20.50 -10.76 -9.56
N HIS A 219 -19.65 -9.73 -9.41
CA HIS A 219 -20.10 -8.37 -9.14
C HIS A 219 -19.39 -7.31 -10.00
N TYR A 220 -20.20 -6.38 -10.54
CA TYR A 220 -19.76 -5.14 -11.16
C TYR A 220 -20.81 -4.06 -10.89
N GLY A 221 -20.37 -2.82 -10.73
CA GLY A 221 -21.24 -1.71 -10.33
C GLY A 221 -20.81 -0.38 -10.92
N PHE A 222 -21.68 0.63 -10.80
CA PHE A 222 -21.34 1.99 -11.22
C PHE A 222 -20.41 2.63 -10.20
N ARG A 223 -19.26 3.09 -10.68
CA ARG A 223 -18.21 3.79 -9.95
C ARG A 223 -18.20 5.26 -10.34
N SER A 224 -18.00 6.15 -9.38
CA SER A 224 -17.78 7.57 -9.66
C SER A 224 -16.33 7.81 -10.12
N ARG A 225 -16.05 9.06 -10.51
CA ARG A 225 -14.69 9.53 -10.79
C ARG A 225 -13.75 9.14 -9.64
N SER A 226 -12.58 8.63 -9.99
CA SER A 226 -11.50 8.34 -9.04
C SER A 226 -10.58 9.55 -8.88
N ASP A 227 -9.82 9.62 -7.79
CA ASP A 227 -9.00 10.79 -7.46
C ASP A 227 -7.73 10.86 -8.32
N GLY A 228 -7.20 9.70 -8.72
CA GLY A 228 -5.96 9.60 -9.49
C GLY A 228 -4.74 9.31 -8.63
N ASP A 229 -4.95 8.60 -7.53
CA ASP A 229 -3.90 8.06 -6.68
C ASP A 229 -3.05 7.03 -7.43
N GLY A 230 -1.85 6.74 -6.96
CA GLY A 230 -1.16 5.53 -7.39
C GLY A 230 -1.82 4.26 -6.83
N ILE A 231 -1.99 4.19 -5.50
CA ILE A 231 -2.68 3.12 -4.77
C ILE A 231 -3.62 3.74 -3.73
N SER A 232 -4.91 3.45 -3.84
CA SER A 232 -5.93 3.86 -2.86
C SER A 232 -6.38 2.68 -2.01
N ILE A 233 -6.23 2.78 -0.69
CA ILE A 233 -6.52 1.73 0.30
C ILE A 233 -7.66 2.18 1.20
N PHE A 234 -8.86 1.69 0.90
CA PHE A 234 -10.11 2.12 1.54
C PHE A 234 -10.70 1.01 2.40
N GLY A 235 -10.72 1.22 3.73
CA GLY A 235 -11.25 0.25 4.69
C GLY A 235 -10.73 -1.16 4.49
N SER A 236 -9.43 -1.32 4.20
CA SER A 236 -8.81 -2.61 3.90
C SER A 236 -7.78 -3.00 4.96
N THR A 237 -7.59 -4.31 5.15
CA THR A 237 -6.81 -4.85 6.28
C THR A 237 -5.78 -5.88 5.84
N ASP A 238 -4.66 -6.00 6.55
CA ASP A 238 -3.57 -6.94 6.19
C ASP A 238 -3.06 -6.67 4.77
N ILE A 239 -2.44 -5.49 4.59
CA ILE A 239 -1.92 -5.04 3.30
C ILE A 239 -0.40 -4.86 3.39
N TRP A 240 0.31 -5.32 2.37
CA TRP A 240 1.75 -5.14 2.27
C TRP A 240 2.15 -4.59 0.91
N ILE A 241 2.66 -3.36 0.91
CA ILE A 241 3.18 -2.66 -0.25
C ILE A 241 4.70 -2.67 -0.14
N ASP A 242 5.39 -3.32 -1.08
CA ASP A 242 6.83 -3.59 -0.96
C ASP A 242 7.60 -3.41 -2.27
N HIS A 243 8.80 -2.82 -2.23
CA HIS A 243 9.68 -2.71 -3.41
C HIS A 243 9.04 -2.03 -4.63
N ILE A 244 8.05 -1.14 -4.42
CA ILE A 244 7.47 -0.39 -5.53
C ILE A 244 8.22 0.91 -5.77
N SER A 245 8.20 1.39 -7.01
CA SER A 245 8.68 2.72 -7.36
C SER A 245 7.51 3.58 -7.81
N MET A 246 7.33 4.76 -7.20
CA MET A 246 6.21 5.65 -7.53
C MET A 246 6.60 7.10 -7.75
N SER A 247 5.90 7.77 -8.67
CA SER A 247 6.09 9.19 -8.95
C SER A 247 4.94 9.81 -9.75
N ASN A 248 4.74 11.12 -9.61
CA ASN A 248 3.96 11.95 -10.54
C ASN A 248 2.53 11.45 -10.80
N CYS A 249 1.81 11.06 -9.75
CA CYS A 249 0.36 10.79 -9.83
C CYS A 249 -0.43 12.10 -9.81
N GLU A 250 -1.74 12.07 -10.06
CA GLU A 250 -2.58 13.27 -10.07
C GLU A 250 -2.90 13.76 -8.66
N ASP A 251 -3.22 12.85 -7.74
CA ASP A 251 -3.50 13.16 -6.33
C ASP A 251 -2.43 12.56 -5.38
N GLY A 252 -2.72 11.49 -4.64
CA GLY A 252 -1.76 10.81 -3.75
C GLY A 252 -0.85 9.80 -4.44
N LEU A 253 0.30 9.43 -3.85
CA LEU A 253 0.94 8.15 -4.25
C LEU A 253 0.26 6.98 -3.54
N ILE A 254 0.15 7.03 -2.21
CA ILE A 254 -0.52 6.00 -1.41
C ILE A 254 -1.44 6.65 -0.38
N ASP A 255 -2.74 6.38 -0.50
CA ASP A 255 -3.74 6.87 0.44
C ASP A 255 -4.38 5.70 1.19
N ALA A 256 -4.33 5.73 2.52
CA ALA A 256 -4.97 4.72 3.38
C ALA A 256 -5.98 5.39 4.31
N VAL A 257 -7.26 5.06 4.16
CA VAL A 257 -8.37 5.78 4.79
C VAL A 257 -9.49 4.83 5.22
N MET A 258 -10.44 5.36 5.98
CA MET A 258 -11.73 4.70 6.25
C MET A 258 -11.63 3.40 7.03
N GLY A 259 -10.80 3.42 8.08
CA GLY A 259 -10.57 2.29 8.96
C GLY A 259 -9.61 1.24 8.38
N SER A 260 -8.84 1.60 7.35
CA SER A 260 -7.76 0.75 6.86
C SER A 260 -6.74 0.46 7.97
N ASN A 261 -6.34 -0.80 8.15
CA ASN A 261 -5.55 -1.24 9.30
C ASN A 261 -4.55 -2.37 8.94
N ALA A 262 -3.58 -2.62 9.82
CA ALA A 262 -2.58 -3.68 9.67
C ALA A 262 -1.82 -3.59 8.33
N ILE A 263 -1.19 -2.45 8.07
CA ILE A 263 -0.50 -2.17 6.81
C ILE A 263 1.01 -2.05 7.04
N THR A 264 1.80 -2.58 6.11
CA THR A 264 3.23 -2.28 6.00
C THR A 264 3.53 -1.72 4.60
N ILE A 265 4.25 -0.61 4.56
CA ILE A 265 4.79 0.01 3.34
C ILE A 265 6.31 -0.01 3.46
N SER A 266 6.98 -0.87 2.70
CA SER A 266 8.40 -1.14 2.86
C SER A 266 9.25 -1.14 1.59
N ASN A 267 10.53 -0.79 1.71
CA ASN A 267 11.51 -0.86 0.61
C ASN A 267 11.08 -0.13 -0.67
N CYS A 268 10.16 0.83 -0.59
CA CYS A 268 9.65 1.56 -1.74
C CYS A 268 10.56 2.75 -2.07
N HIS A 269 10.45 3.21 -3.32
CA HIS A 269 11.15 4.39 -3.80
C HIS A 269 10.16 5.43 -4.32
N PHE A 270 10.09 6.57 -3.64
CA PHE A 270 9.15 7.65 -3.96
C PHE A 270 9.93 8.88 -4.46
N THR A 271 9.50 9.47 -5.57
CA THR A 271 10.12 10.68 -6.14
C THR A 271 9.11 11.55 -6.87
N LYS A 272 9.44 12.82 -7.10
CA LYS A 272 8.72 13.74 -8.01
C LYS A 272 7.20 13.75 -7.80
N HIS A 273 6.76 14.15 -6.61
CA HIS A 273 5.35 14.15 -6.26
C HIS A 273 5.04 15.10 -5.09
N ASN A 274 3.88 15.74 -5.08
CA ASN A 274 3.51 16.67 -4.01
C ASN A 274 3.00 15.94 -2.75
N ASP A 275 1.82 15.31 -2.87
CA ASP A 275 1.13 14.65 -1.77
C ASP A 275 1.48 13.16 -1.74
N VAL A 276 2.52 12.79 -0.98
CA VAL A 276 3.12 11.45 -1.08
C VAL A 276 2.23 10.36 -0.46
N MET A 277 1.93 10.47 0.83
CA MET A 277 1.24 9.41 1.56
C MET A 277 0.29 9.98 2.61
N LEU A 278 -1.01 9.77 2.42
CA LEU A 278 -2.05 10.20 3.36
C LEU A 278 -2.59 9.02 4.15
N LEU A 279 -2.41 9.05 5.47
CA LEU A 279 -2.88 8.02 6.39
C LEU A 279 -3.98 8.62 7.26
N GLY A 280 -5.23 8.46 6.83
CA GLY A 280 -6.41 9.10 7.41
C GLY A 280 -6.72 10.46 6.76
N ALA A 281 -7.87 10.56 6.07
CA ALA A 281 -8.19 11.69 5.20
C ALA A 281 -8.98 12.83 5.87
N SER A 282 -9.76 12.54 6.91
CA SER A 282 -10.72 13.49 7.45
C SER A 282 -10.48 13.82 8.93
N ASP A 283 -10.60 15.10 9.25
CA ASP A 283 -10.56 15.60 10.61
C ASP A 283 -11.82 15.27 11.43
N SER A 284 -12.86 14.75 10.78
CA SER A 284 -14.13 14.38 11.42
C SER A 284 -14.39 12.88 11.46
N TYR A 285 -13.49 12.06 10.92
CA TYR A 285 -13.66 10.61 10.86
C TYR A 285 -12.78 9.90 11.89
N SER A 286 -13.23 9.86 13.13
CA SER A 286 -12.53 9.16 14.23
C SER A 286 -12.47 7.64 14.04
N GLY A 287 -13.16 7.08 13.04
CA GLY A 287 -13.07 5.66 12.68
C GLY A 287 -11.66 5.24 12.26
N ASP A 288 -10.81 6.18 11.85
CA ASP A 288 -9.39 5.93 11.54
C ASP A 288 -8.53 5.73 12.80
N SER A 289 -9.05 5.89 14.02
CA SER A 289 -8.28 5.65 15.25
C SER A 289 -7.80 4.19 15.39
N VAL A 290 -8.44 3.26 14.69
CA VAL A 290 -8.02 1.84 14.65
C VAL A 290 -6.83 1.60 13.73
N MET A 291 -6.44 2.57 12.90
CA MET A 291 -5.40 2.42 11.89
C MET A 291 -4.03 2.19 12.53
N GLN A 292 -3.35 1.13 12.10
CA GLN A 292 -1.99 0.80 12.52
C GLN A 292 -1.12 0.47 11.31
N ILE A 293 -0.09 1.29 11.07
CA ILE A 293 0.72 1.22 9.84
C ILE A 293 2.21 1.28 10.15
N THR A 294 3.01 0.47 9.45
CA THR A 294 4.47 0.53 9.47
C THR A 294 4.97 1.10 8.15
N VAL A 295 5.76 2.17 8.20
CA VAL A 295 6.45 2.77 7.04
C VAL A 295 7.94 2.56 7.25
N ALA A 296 8.56 1.66 6.48
CA ALA A 296 9.93 1.22 6.76
C ALA A 296 10.85 1.04 5.56
N PHE A 297 12.13 1.36 5.71
CA PHE A 297 13.16 1.14 4.67
C PHE A 297 12.87 1.82 3.32
N ASN A 298 11.96 2.79 3.29
CA ASN A 298 11.63 3.51 2.06
C ASN A 298 12.69 4.57 1.78
N HIS A 299 12.92 4.83 0.49
CA HIS A 299 13.68 5.98 0.04
C HIS A 299 12.73 7.06 -0.45
N PHE A 300 12.66 8.16 0.32
CA PHE A 300 11.96 9.38 -0.02
C PHE A 300 12.95 10.33 -0.72
N GLY A 301 12.94 10.24 -2.04
CA GLY A 301 13.93 10.84 -2.91
C GLY A 301 13.61 12.26 -3.34
N ARG A 302 14.21 12.67 -4.46
CA ARG A 302 14.15 14.04 -4.97
C ARG A 302 12.78 14.41 -5.52
N GLY A 303 12.40 15.67 -5.29
CA GLY A 303 11.20 16.30 -5.84
C GLY A 303 9.93 15.88 -5.10
N LEU A 304 10.06 15.41 -3.86
CA LEU A 304 8.92 15.19 -2.98
C LEU A 304 8.63 16.48 -2.22
N VAL A 305 7.37 16.87 -2.09
CA VAL A 305 7.04 18.11 -1.38
C VAL A 305 6.69 17.83 0.09
N GLN A 306 5.72 16.96 0.35
CA GLN A 306 5.16 16.74 1.69
C GLN A 306 4.55 15.35 1.88
N ARG A 307 4.03 15.09 3.10
CA ARG A 307 3.26 13.90 3.48
C ARG A 307 4.03 12.57 3.39
N MET A 308 5.17 12.47 4.05
CA MET A 308 5.98 11.24 4.07
C MET A 308 6.13 10.61 5.49
N PRO A 309 5.05 10.19 6.18
CA PRO A 309 3.64 10.32 5.82
C PRO A 309 2.98 11.58 6.43
N ARG A 310 1.73 11.86 6.03
CA ARG A 310 0.80 12.73 6.79
C ARG A 310 -0.27 11.86 7.47
N VAL A 311 -0.37 11.93 8.80
CA VAL A 311 -1.18 10.99 9.59
C VAL A 311 -2.34 11.69 10.31
N ARG A 312 -3.50 11.04 10.39
CA ARG A 312 -4.58 11.40 11.30
C ARG A 312 -5.03 10.21 12.14
N TRP A 313 -5.37 10.46 13.40
CA TRP A 313 -5.96 9.51 14.36
C TRP A 313 -5.10 8.30 14.78
N GLY A 314 -4.68 7.48 13.82
CA GLY A 314 -4.10 6.16 14.06
C GLY A 314 -2.68 6.16 14.63
N PHE A 315 -2.11 4.96 14.70
CA PHE A 315 -0.76 4.68 15.14
C PHE A 315 0.14 4.34 13.94
N VAL A 316 1.24 5.07 13.78
CA VAL A 316 2.18 4.85 12.67
C VAL A 316 3.60 4.72 13.18
N HIS A 317 4.24 3.60 12.84
CA HIS A 317 5.66 3.37 13.08
C HIS A 317 6.46 3.69 11.82
N VAL A 318 7.18 4.81 11.85
CA VAL A 318 8.04 5.30 10.75
C VAL A 318 9.48 4.94 11.08
N VAL A 319 10.07 3.95 10.42
CA VAL A 319 11.33 3.35 10.86
C VAL A 319 12.36 3.09 9.75
N ASN A 320 13.61 3.52 9.96
CA ASN A 320 14.73 3.28 9.03
C ASN A 320 14.48 3.70 7.57
N ASN A 321 13.72 4.78 7.35
CA ASN A 321 13.55 5.38 6.03
C ASN A 321 14.65 6.43 5.76
N ASP A 322 14.97 6.65 4.50
CA ASP A 322 15.95 7.65 4.04
C ASP A 322 15.23 8.81 3.34
N TYR A 323 15.33 10.01 3.91
CA TYR A 323 14.70 11.24 3.41
C TYR A 323 15.78 12.20 2.98
N THR A 324 15.76 12.64 1.71
CA THR A 324 16.91 13.37 1.17
C THR A 324 16.61 14.78 0.68
N HIS A 325 15.38 15.10 0.24
CA HIS A 325 15.10 16.34 -0.47
C HIS A 325 13.60 16.72 -0.47
N TRP A 326 12.95 16.83 0.70
CA TRP A 326 11.57 17.32 0.73
C TRP A 326 11.49 18.82 0.39
N GLU A 327 10.34 19.33 -0.05
CA GLU A 327 10.20 20.75 -0.44
C GLU A 327 9.27 21.54 0.49
N MET A 328 8.69 20.91 1.51
CA MET A 328 7.90 21.57 2.56
C MET A 328 8.14 20.95 3.94
N TYR A 329 7.68 19.71 4.17
CA TYR A 329 7.92 18.96 5.41
C TYR A 329 8.04 17.46 5.12
N ALA A 330 8.71 16.70 5.99
CA ALA A 330 8.83 15.24 5.82
C ALA A 330 7.62 14.51 6.40
N ILE A 331 7.52 14.45 7.73
CA ILE A 331 6.47 13.73 8.46
C ILE A 331 5.50 14.78 9.02
N GLY A 332 4.19 14.51 8.99
CA GLY A 332 3.24 15.41 9.64
C GLY A 332 2.01 14.72 10.19
N GLY A 333 1.26 15.42 11.03
CA GLY A 333 0.11 14.87 11.72
C GLY A 333 -0.97 15.89 12.09
N SER A 334 -2.24 15.47 12.08
CA SER A 334 -3.35 16.24 12.65
C SER A 334 -4.38 15.31 13.30
N GLN A 335 -5.19 15.79 14.25
CA GLN A 335 -6.17 14.96 14.98
C GLN A 335 -5.57 13.79 15.76
N HIS A 336 -4.65 14.12 16.68
CA HIS A 336 -4.12 13.20 17.69
C HIS A 336 -3.52 11.87 17.18
N PRO A 337 -2.73 11.85 16.08
CA PRO A 337 -2.07 10.62 15.66
C PRO A 337 -0.96 10.26 16.65
N THR A 338 -0.64 8.97 16.76
CA THR A 338 0.58 8.50 17.42
C THR A 338 1.61 8.15 16.36
N ILE A 339 2.72 8.90 16.29
CA ILE A 339 3.80 8.65 15.33
C ILE A 339 5.07 8.28 16.09
N ILE A 340 5.56 7.06 15.90
CA ILE A 340 6.86 6.63 16.40
C ILE A 340 7.87 6.71 15.26
N SER A 341 8.80 7.66 15.32
CA SER A 341 9.90 7.80 14.35
C SER A 341 11.21 7.26 14.93
N GLN A 342 11.79 6.21 14.33
CA GLN A 342 12.99 5.54 14.82
C GLN A 342 13.99 5.22 13.70
N GLY A 343 15.27 5.54 13.89
CA GLY A 343 16.34 5.16 12.95
C GLY A 343 16.25 5.77 11.53
N ASN A 344 15.34 6.73 11.32
CA ASN A 344 15.22 7.44 10.04
C ASN A 344 16.43 8.36 9.80
N ARG A 345 16.87 8.47 8.55
CA ARG A 345 17.90 9.41 8.13
C ARG A 345 17.25 10.58 7.40
N PHE A 346 17.55 11.80 7.86
CA PHE A 346 17.01 13.03 7.30
C PHE A 346 18.16 13.91 6.79
N ILE A 347 18.21 14.17 5.49
CA ILE A 347 19.01 15.24 4.91
C ILE A 347 18.06 16.40 4.62
N ALA A 348 18.09 17.42 5.47
CA ALA A 348 17.22 18.57 5.29
C ALA A 348 17.62 19.39 4.03
N PRO A 349 16.64 19.97 3.32
CA PRO A 349 16.88 20.89 2.20
C PRO A 349 17.70 22.11 2.63
N SER A 350 18.32 22.82 1.69
CA SER A 350 19.04 24.06 2.01
C SER A 350 18.12 25.18 2.49
N ASP A 351 16.86 25.20 2.04
CA ASP A 351 15.86 26.19 2.41
C ASP A 351 15.59 26.19 3.93
N PRO A 352 15.81 27.32 4.64
CA PRO A 352 15.50 27.46 6.06
C PRO A 352 14.03 27.17 6.41
N ALA A 353 13.08 27.45 5.51
CA ALA A 353 11.66 27.22 5.75
C ALA A 353 11.28 25.73 5.76
N CYS A 354 12.14 24.87 5.23
CA CYS A 354 11.91 23.43 5.09
C CYS A 354 12.78 22.59 6.03
N LYS A 355 13.37 23.19 7.07
CA LYS A 355 14.26 22.49 8.02
C LYS A 355 13.50 21.63 9.02
N GLU A 356 12.24 21.95 9.26
CA GLU A 356 11.40 21.22 10.20
C GLU A 356 10.97 19.87 9.59
N THR A 357 11.30 18.79 10.28
CA THR A 357 11.04 17.42 9.83
C THR A 357 9.63 16.96 10.18
N PHE A 358 9.03 17.50 11.25
CA PHE A 358 7.74 17.11 11.80
C PHE A 358 6.79 18.31 11.83
N MET A 359 5.61 18.20 11.22
CA MET A 359 4.59 19.26 11.21
C MET A 359 3.26 18.82 11.82
#